data_AF-A7IMJ9-F1
#
_entry.id   AF-A7IMJ9-F1
#
_cell.length_a   1.000
_cell.length_b   1.000
_cell.length_c   1.000
_cell.angle_alpha   90.00
_cell.angle_beta   90.00
_cell.angle_gamma   90.00
#
_symmetry.space_group_name_H-M   'P 1'
#
loop_
_entity.id
_entity.type
_entity.pdbx_description
1 polymer ?
#
loop_
_entity_poly.entity_id
_entity_poly.type
_entity_poly.pdbx_seq_one_letter_code
_entity_poly.pdbx_strand_id
1 'polypeptide(L)'
;MRRRSPPAFRSPSRPQWCGLETEDGRFTMATIGTFKKTGANEFTGEIVTLSVQAKGVRIVPDLRTNGENAPSHRVLVGRIEIGAAWSKRSSEGRDYLGLKLDDPSFNAPIYANLFDDEDADTFSLIWSRPSGRRGE
;
A
#
# COMPACT_ATOMS: atom_id res chain seq x y z
N MET A 1 -37.81 14.05 -33.68
CA MET A 1 -37.76 13.09 -32.54
C MET A 1 -36.33 13.00 -32.03
N ARG A 2 -35.99 13.60 -30.89
CA ARG A 2 -34.69 13.38 -30.22
C ARG A 2 -34.95 12.90 -28.81
N ARG A 3 -34.49 11.69 -28.49
CA ARG A 3 -34.72 10.98 -27.23
C ARG A 3 -33.75 11.45 -26.13
N ARG A 4 -34.22 11.25 -24.90
CA ARG A 4 -33.82 11.67 -23.54
C ARG A 4 -32.43 11.22 -23.01
N SER A 5 -31.81 12.11 -22.21
CA SER A 5 -31.16 11.94 -20.86
C SER A 5 -29.90 11.05 -20.62
N PRO A 6 -29.18 11.14 -19.46
CA PRO A 6 -28.55 12.27 -18.75
C PRO A 6 -27.07 11.94 -18.28
N PRO A 7 -26.44 12.55 -17.23
CA PRO A 7 -25.02 12.94 -17.26
C PRO A 7 -24.02 11.82 -16.91
N ALA A 8 -22.82 11.86 -17.49
CA ALA A 8 -21.73 10.95 -17.14
C ALA A 8 -20.61 11.67 -16.36
N PHE A 9 -20.46 11.23 -15.11
CA PHE A 9 -19.20 10.97 -14.41
C PHE A 9 -18.24 12.12 -14.07
N ARG A 10 -18.42 12.59 -12.83
CA ARG A 10 -17.40 12.84 -11.78
C ARG A 10 -15.91 12.72 -12.20
N SER A 11 -15.28 13.89 -12.29
CA SER A 11 -13.91 14.30 -11.93
C SER A 11 -12.72 13.33 -12.08
N PRO A 12 -11.69 13.66 -12.89
CA PRO A 12 -10.37 13.03 -12.83
C PRO A 12 -9.34 14.02 -12.26
N SER A 13 -9.35 14.28 -10.96
CA SER A 13 -8.34 15.18 -10.36
C SER A 13 -8.10 14.87 -8.89
N ARG A 14 -7.17 13.93 -8.65
CA ARG A 14 -6.14 13.91 -7.57
C ARG A 14 -5.78 12.46 -7.22
N PRO A 15 -4.54 11.98 -7.48
CA PRO A 15 -3.94 10.99 -6.61
C PRO A 15 -3.58 11.68 -5.29
N GLN A 16 -4.54 11.72 -4.37
CA GLN A 16 -4.42 12.29 -3.03
C GLN A 16 -3.62 11.36 -2.11
N TRP A 17 -2.35 11.13 -2.41
CA TRP A 17 -1.42 10.43 -1.51
C TRP A 17 -0.01 11.02 -1.54
N CYS A 18 0.17 12.19 -2.18
CA CYS A 18 1.34 13.04 -2.06
C CYS A 18 0.96 14.22 -1.17
N GLY A 19 1.51 14.26 0.04
CA GLY A 19 1.30 15.35 0.97
C GLY A 19 0.83 14.83 2.31
N LEU A 20 1.79 14.43 3.14
CA LEU A 20 1.67 14.53 4.58
C LEU A 20 2.97 15.10 5.09
N GLU A 21 3.07 16.42 4.91
CA GLU A 21 3.74 17.30 5.88
C GLU A 21 3.25 16.92 7.27
N THR A 22 4.23 16.67 8.13
CA THR A 22 4.08 16.37 9.54
C THR A 22 3.50 17.59 10.24
N GLU A 23 2.21 17.57 10.62
CA GLU A 23 1.65 18.48 11.63
C GLU A 23 0.28 17.98 12.13
N ASP A 24 0.30 17.37 13.33
CA ASP A 24 -0.79 17.15 14.30
C ASP A 24 -2.25 16.88 13.80
N GLY A 25 -2.40 16.02 12.80
CA GLY A 25 -3.69 15.47 12.35
C GLY A 25 -3.90 14.01 12.73
N ARG A 26 -3.48 13.58 13.94
CA ARG A 26 -3.53 12.19 14.49
C ARG A 26 -3.85 11.07 13.47
N PHE A 27 -2.99 10.82 12.48
CA PHE A 27 -3.11 9.59 11.70
C PHE A 27 -2.86 8.43 12.67
N THR A 28 -3.81 7.53 12.84
CA THR A 28 -3.52 6.29 13.57
C THR A 28 -2.56 5.49 12.71
N MET A 29 -1.31 5.46 13.15
CA MET A 29 -0.22 4.65 12.61
C MET A 29 -0.23 3.30 13.34
N ALA A 30 -0.07 2.22 12.60
CA ALA A 30 0.10 0.89 13.17
C ALA A 30 1.08 0.07 12.33
N THR A 31 2.06 -0.56 12.98
CA THR A 31 2.88 -1.59 12.33
C THR A 31 2.04 -2.85 12.21
N ILE A 32 1.70 -3.21 10.97
CA ILE A 32 0.82 -4.34 10.64
C ILE A 32 1.59 -5.52 10.06
N GLY A 33 2.92 -5.46 10.05
CA GLY A 33 3.74 -6.56 9.53
C GLY A 33 5.22 -6.26 9.59
N THR A 34 6.00 -7.33 9.55
CA THR A 34 7.45 -7.29 9.47
C THR A 34 7.89 -8.17 8.30
N PHE A 35 8.86 -7.67 7.55
CA PHE A 35 9.39 -8.31 6.36
C PHE A 35 10.91 -8.38 6.46
N LYS A 36 11.47 -9.36 5.78
CA LYS A 36 12.90 -9.52 5.61
C LYS A 36 13.22 -9.58 4.13
N LYS A 37 14.32 -8.97 3.74
CA LYS A 37 14.80 -9.07 2.36
C LYS A 37 15.40 -10.45 2.14
N THR A 38 14.86 -11.21 1.19
CA THR A 38 15.28 -12.59 0.90
C THR A 38 16.04 -12.71 -0.42
N GLY A 39 16.06 -11.68 -1.25
CA GLY A 39 16.73 -11.69 -2.55
C GLY A 39 16.81 -10.31 -3.20
N ALA A 40 17.11 -10.29 -4.50
CA ALA A 40 17.14 -9.06 -5.29
C ALA A 40 15.72 -8.52 -5.49
N ASN A 41 15.33 -7.55 -4.66
CA ASN A 41 13.99 -6.93 -4.63
C ASN A 41 12.85 -7.87 -4.23
N GLU A 42 13.17 -8.93 -3.49
CA GLU A 42 12.18 -9.84 -2.91
C GLU A 42 12.15 -9.70 -1.39
N PHE A 43 10.95 -9.60 -0.84
CA PHE A 43 10.73 -9.48 0.60
C PHE A 43 9.80 -10.57 1.07
N THR A 44 10.14 -11.23 2.17
CA THR A 44 9.32 -12.27 2.79
C THR A 44 9.04 -11.91 4.24
N GLY A 45 7.79 -12.03 4.65
CA GLY A 45 7.37 -11.61 5.98
C GLY A 45 6.00 -12.12 6.37
N GLU A 46 5.41 -11.41 7.31
CA GLU A 46 4.04 -11.63 7.73
C GLU A 46 3.28 -10.32 7.87
N ILE A 47 1.97 -10.42 7.66
CA ILE A 47 1.03 -9.32 7.89
C ILE A 47 0.10 -9.79 9.01
N VAL A 48 0.04 -8.99 10.06
CA VAL A 48 -0.77 -9.24 11.25
C VAL A 48 -1.70 -8.06 11.46
N THR A 49 -2.98 -8.34 11.33
CA THR A 49 -4.09 -7.41 11.65
C THR A 49 -5.06 -8.11 12.58
N LEU A 50 -5.99 -7.36 13.20
CA LEU A 50 -7.00 -7.98 14.06
C LEU A 50 -7.92 -8.97 13.33
N SER A 51 -8.12 -8.79 12.02
CA SER A 51 -9.02 -9.63 11.22
C SER A 51 -8.30 -10.76 10.49
N VAL A 52 -7.02 -10.57 10.16
CA VAL A 52 -6.25 -11.49 9.30
C VAL A 52 -4.81 -11.59 9.82
N GLN A 53 -4.34 -12.82 9.97
CA GLN A 53 -2.92 -13.13 10.16
C GLN A 53 -2.41 -13.94 8.97
N ALA A 54 -1.68 -13.28 8.07
CA ALA A 54 -1.09 -13.89 6.88
C ALA A 54 0.41 -14.09 7.11
N LYS A 55 0.83 -15.35 7.22
CA LYS A 55 2.25 -15.74 7.32
C LYS A 55 2.82 -16.12 5.96
N GLY A 56 4.11 -15.88 5.77
CA GLY A 56 4.79 -16.22 4.51
C GLY A 56 4.31 -15.35 3.34
N VAL A 57 4.01 -14.08 3.63
CA VAL A 57 3.72 -13.07 2.62
C VAL A 57 5.01 -12.80 1.85
N ARG A 58 4.95 -12.84 0.53
CA ARG A 58 6.07 -12.59 -0.36
C ARG A 58 5.76 -11.40 -1.27
N ILE A 59 6.63 -10.41 -1.27
CA ILE A 59 6.61 -9.29 -2.19
C ILE A 59 7.64 -9.60 -3.26
N VAL A 60 7.17 -9.82 -4.48
CA VAL A 60 8.02 -10.21 -5.62
C VAL A 60 7.94 -9.15 -6.71
N PRO A 61 9.04 -8.87 -7.43
CA PRO A 61 9.03 -7.90 -8.52
C PRO A 61 8.09 -8.37 -9.64
N ASP A 62 7.29 -7.45 -10.18
CA ASP A 62 6.42 -7.75 -11.31
C ASP A 62 7.16 -7.55 -12.63
N LEU A 63 7.45 -8.66 -13.31
CA LEU A 63 8.10 -8.68 -14.62
C LEU A 63 7.18 -8.23 -15.77
N ARG A 64 5.88 -8.04 -15.52
CA ARG A 64 4.92 -7.53 -16.51
C ARG A 64 4.75 -6.00 -16.47
N THR A 65 5.67 -5.28 -15.84
CA THR A 65 5.66 -3.82 -15.71
C THR A 65 5.66 -3.15 -17.09
N ASN A 66 4.46 -2.91 -17.63
CA ASN A 66 4.27 -2.29 -18.94
C ASN A 66 3.27 -1.14 -18.78
N GLY A 67 3.77 0.00 -18.31
CA GLY A 67 3.00 1.23 -18.13
C GLY A 67 3.44 2.05 -16.92
N GLU A 68 3.26 3.38 -17.00
CA GLU A 68 3.65 4.35 -15.96
C GLU A 68 2.91 4.15 -14.62
N ASN A 69 1.75 3.46 -14.64
CA ASN A 69 0.96 3.12 -13.46
C ASN A 69 1.04 1.62 -13.07
N ALA A 70 1.90 0.85 -13.72
CA ALA A 70 2.02 -0.57 -13.44
C ALA A 70 2.61 -0.81 -12.03
N PRO A 71 2.13 -1.84 -11.30
CA PRO A 71 2.69 -2.21 -10.01
C PRO A 71 4.14 -2.67 -10.18
N SER A 72 5.04 -2.17 -9.34
CA SER A 72 6.45 -2.58 -9.36
C SER A 72 6.64 -3.97 -8.76
N HIS A 73 5.82 -4.31 -7.77
CA HIS A 73 5.84 -5.60 -7.09
C HIS A 73 4.41 -6.12 -6.88
N ARG A 74 4.29 -7.43 -6.73
CA ARG A 74 3.05 -8.13 -6.36
C ARG A 74 3.20 -8.73 -4.98
N VAL A 75 2.12 -8.70 -4.20
CA VAL A 75 2.08 -9.23 -2.85
C VAL A 75 1.32 -10.54 -2.86
N LEU A 76 2.01 -11.62 -2.53
CA LEU A 76 1.53 -12.99 -2.63
C LEU A 76 1.53 -13.65 -1.25
N VAL A 77 0.52 -14.48 -0.98
CA VAL A 77 0.51 -15.40 0.16
C VAL A 77 0.30 -16.80 -0.39
N GLY A 78 1.30 -17.65 -0.23
CA GLY A 78 1.33 -18.96 -0.89
C GLY A 78 1.25 -18.81 -2.42
N ARG A 79 0.08 -19.15 -2.98
CA ARG A 79 -0.25 -19.07 -4.42
C ARG A 79 -1.25 -17.96 -4.78
N ILE A 80 -1.77 -17.25 -3.79
CA ILE A 80 -2.82 -16.24 -3.97
C ILE A 80 -2.19 -14.84 -3.93
N GLU A 81 -2.71 -13.95 -4.77
CA GLU A 81 -2.36 -12.53 -4.75
C GLU A 81 -3.30 -11.77 -3.85
N ILE A 82 -2.73 -11.02 -2.91
CA ILE A 82 -3.47 -10.24 -1.92
C ILE A 82 -3.27 -8.72 -2.10
N GLY A 83 -2.44 -8.32 -3.06
CA GLY A 83 -2.15 -6.91 -3.29
C GLY A 83 -0.99 -6.64 -4.24
N ALA A 84 -0.63 -5.38 -4.31
CA ALA A 84 0.44 -4.85 -5.15
C ALA A 84 1.26 -3.79 -4.40
N ALA A 85 2.48 -3.57 -4.86
CA ALA A 85 3.35 -2.53 -4.32
C ALA A 85 4.00 -1.70 -5.43
N TRP A 86 4.29 -0.45 -5.10
CA TRP A 86 4.95 0.52 -5.98
C TRP A 86 6.19 1.06 -5.31
N SER A 87 7.30 1.06 -6.03
CA SER A 87 8.51 1.72 -5.58
C SER A 87 8.31 3.22 -5.60
N LYS A 88 8.50 3.87 -4.46
CA LYS A 88 8.37 5.31 -4.29
C LYS A 88 9.63 5.86 -3.65
N ARG A 89 9.88 7.14 -3.90
CA ARG A 89 10.95 7.90 -3.27
C ARG A 89 10.33 9.02 -2.45
N SER A 90 10.72 9.13 -1.20
CA SER A 90 10.34 10.24 -0.32
C SER A 90 11.01 11.53 -0.75
N SER A 91 10.44 12.68 -0.38
CA SER A 91 11.07 14.00 -0.54
C SER A 91 12.41 14.10 0.19
N GLU A 92 12.58 13.32 1.26
CA GLU A 92 13.81 13.21 2.04
C GLU A 92 14.87 12.29 1.37
N GLY A 93 14.60 11.78 0.16
CA GLY A 93 15.52 10.94 -0.60
C GLY A 93 15.56 9.47 -0.20
N ARG A 94 14.69 9.03 0.72
CA ARG A 94 14.56 7.63 1.13
C ARG A 94 13.65 6.86 0.19
N ASP A 95 14.09 5.68 -0.25
CA ASP A 95 13.29 4.79 -1.07
C ASP A 95 12.39 3.92 -0.18
N TYR A 96 11.11 3.83 -0.51
CA TYR A 96 10.13 3.02 0.24
C TYR A 96 9.17 2.32 -0.72
N LEU A 97 8.53 1.25 -0.26
CA LEU A 97 7.47 0.60 -1.05
C LEU A 97 6.10 1.01 -0.52
N GLY A 98 5.28 1.62 -1.37
CA GLY A 98 3.86 1.82 -1.08
C GLY A 98 3.08 0.56 -1.45
N LEU A 99 2.44 -0.09 -0.50
CA LEU A 99 1.62 -1.27 -0.68
C LEU A 99 0.13 -0.92 -0.69
N LYS A 100 -0.61 -1.60 -1.56
CA LYS A 100 -2.07 -1.68 -1.52
C LYS A 100 -2.46 -3.15 -1.40
N LEU A 101 -3.06 -3.50 -0.27
CA LEU A 101 -3.61 -4.83 -0.01
C LEU A 101 -5.12 -4.77 -0.23
N ASP A 102 -5.63 -5.62 -1.10
CA ASP A 102 -7.03 -5.65 -1.52
C ASP A 102 -7.47 -7.11 -1.62
N ASP A 103 -7.83 -7.68 -0.46
CA ASP A 103 -8.28 -9.06 -0.30
C ASP A 103 -9.75 -9.06 0.17
N PRO A 104 -10.59 -10.01 -0.28
CA PRO A 104 -11.99 -10.10 0.15
C PRO A 104 -12.20 -10.20 1.67
N SER A 105 -11.17 -10.61 2.44
CA SER A 105 -11.21 -10.66 3.90
C SER A 105 -11.15 -9.27 4.54
N PHE A 106 -10.75 -8.24 3.79
CA PHE A 106 -10.76 -6.86 4.24
C PHE A 106 -12.06 -6.18 3.80
N ASN A 107 -12.63 -5.36 4.69
CA ASN A 107 -13.82 -4.55 4.39
C ASN A 107 -13.52 -3.40 3.41
N ALA A 108 -12.25 -2.98 3.32
CA ALA A 108 -11.76 -1.97 2.41
C ALA A 108 -10.27 -2.21 2.11
N PRO A 109 -9.75 -1.72 0.97
CA PRO A 109 -8.32 -1.82 0.67
C PRO A 109 -7.46 -1.15 1.75
N ILE A 110 -6.41 -1.84 2.18
CA ILE A 110 -5.44 -1.36 3.15
C ILE A 110 -4.24 -0.78 2.40
N TYR A 111 -3.89 0.47 2.72
CA TYR A 111 -2.73 1.15 2.16
C TYR A 111 -1.64 1.27 3.22
N ALA A 112 -0.50 0.65 2.98
CA ALA A 112 0.60 0.62 3.93
C ALA A 112 1.92 0.97 3.24
N ASN A 113 2.91 1.40 4.01
CA ASN A 113 4.24 1.71 3.50
C ASN A 113 5.24 0.77 4.17
N LEU A 114 6.07 0.13 3.35
CA LEU A 114 7.18 -0.67 3.81
C LEU A 114 8.43 0.21 3.83
N PHE A 115 9.02 0.34 5.02
CA PHE A 115 10.27 1.05 5.24
C PHE A 115 11.35 0.07 5.68
N ASP A 116 12.60 0.36 5.30
CA ASP A 116 13.77 -0.25 5.93
C ASP A 116 13.81 0.14 7.42
N ASP A 117 14.13 -0.84 8.26
CA ASP A 117 14.41 -0.63 9.67
C ASP A 117 15.90 -0.35 9.88
N GLU A 118 16.32 -0.02 11.11
CA GLU A 118 17.74 0.22 11.43
C GLU A 118 18.63 -1.00 11.12
N ASP A 119 18.06 -2.20 11.18
CA ASP A 119 18.67 -3.41 10.67
C ASP A 119 18.50 -3.49 9.14
N ALA A 120 19.61 -3.46 8.40
CA ALA A 120 19.65 -3.40 6.93
C ALA A 120 18.86 -4.50 6.17
N ASP A 121 18.45 -5.57 6.87
CA ASP A 121 17.71 -6.70 6.31
C ASP A 121 16.25 -6.79 6.78
N THR A 122 15.82 -5.95 7.73
CA THR A 122 14.46 -5.95 8.30
C THR A 122 13.68 -4.75 7.77
N PHE A 123 12.38 -4.97 7.52
CA PHE A 123 11.48 -3.98 6.97
C PHE A 123 10.18 -3.96 7.76
N SER A 124 9.71 -2.77 8.08
CA SER A 124 8.49 -2.56 8.86
C SER A 124 7.35 -2.09 7.95
N LEU A 125 6.22 -2.82 7.97
CA LEU A 125 5.02 -2.46 7.21
C LEU A 125 4.11 -1.60 8.06
N ILE A 126 4.07 -0.32 7.76
CA ILE A 126 3.35 0.70 8.51
C ILE A 126 2.05 1.04 7.80
N TRP A 127 0.93 0.71 8.41
CA TRP A 127 -0.39 1.16 8.00
C TRP A 127 -0.69 2.52 8.60
N SER A 128 -1.21 3.44 7.79
CA SER A 128 -1.72 4.71 8.25
C SER A 128 -3.12 4.93 7.69
N ARG A 129 -4.03 5.41 8.54
CA ARG A 129 -5.36 5.86 8.12
C ARG A 129 -5.55 7.33 8.51
N PRO A 130 -6.16 8.15 7.65
CA PRO A 130 -6.64 9.46 8.07
C PRO A 130 -7.60 9.26 9.22
N SER A 131 -7.28 9.81 10.40
CA SER A 131 -8.29 9.88 11.44
C SER A 131 -9.34 10.89 10.96
N GLY A 132 -10.54 10.39 10.74
CA GLY A 132 -11.69 11.26 10.52
C GLY A 132 -12.04 11.97 11.82
N ARG A 133 -11.25 12.96 12.25
CA ARG A 133 -11.82 14.07 13.03
C ARG A 133 -12.32 15.12 12.05
N ARG A 134 -13.45 14.79 11.42
CA ARG A 134 -14.35 15.74 10.80
C ARG A 134 -15.65 15.69 11.58
N GLY A 135 -15.93 16.72 12.37
CA GLY A 135 -17.25 16.94 12.97
C GLY A 135 -17.20 17.30 14.45
N GLU A 136 -16.87 18.56 14.75
CA GLU A 136 -17.77 19.41 15.54
C GLU A 136 -18.10 20.63 14.67
#